data_AF-A0A9J6F0R8-F1
#
_entry.id   AF-A0A9J6F0R8-F1
#
_cell.length_a   1.000
_cell.length_b   1.000
_cell.length_c   1.000
_cell.angle_alpha   90.00
_cell.angle_beta   90.00
_cell.angle_gamma   90.00
#
_symmetry.space_group_name_H-M   'P 1'
#
loop_
_entity.id
_entity.type
_entity.pdbx_description
1 polymer ?
#
loop_
_entity_poly.entity_id
_entity_poly.type
_entity_poly.pdbx_seq_one_letter_code
_entity_poly.pdbx_strand_id
1 'polypeptide(L)'
;MNKTISLLSQLSKQQTVRELTEFSSDNIVALDKLRQGPTSQLLAGIVRQVYERGGVAARCDEELLVWNVSIFQTLDKFLASENRRMLLNYLGWRVVALLGPATTVEMMNARHAFYMAKSGAEDQPQLHSFCFEQATRMLPVAVGRMALRALGGADSAQIRRLRLIQQPANSTALDWEPPVSVHLFGASPAGLPSVT
;
A
#
# COMPACT_ATOMS: atom_id res chain seq x y z
N MET A 1 -11.95 -15.18 -27.35
CA MET A 1 -11.41 -15.06 -25.97
C MET A 1 -9.88 -14.93 -25.88
N ASN A 2 -9.08 -15.27 -26.92
CA ASN A 2 -7.61 -15.23 -26.83
C ASN A 2 -6.95 -13.83 -26.90
N LYS A 3 -7.63 -12.80 -27.40
CA LYS A 3 -7.04 -11.45 -27.57
C LYS A 3 -6.93 -10.67 -26.25
N THR A 4 -7.84 -10.88 -25.31
CA THR A 4 -7.88 -10.14 -24.03
C THR A 4 -6.78 -10.58 -23.07
N ILE A 5 -6.44 -11.88 -23.08
CA ILE A 5 -5.35 -12.45 -22.27
C ILE A 5 -3.97 -11.96 -22.76
N SER A 6 -3.83 -11.77 -24.08
CA SER A 6 -2.61 -11.20 -24.69
C SER A 6 -2.35 -9.76 -24.25
N LEU A 7 -3.40 -8.93 -24.16
CA LEU A 7 -3.29 -7.53 -23.74
C LEU A 7 -2.86 -7.40 -22.27
N LEU A 8 -3.41 -8.21 -21.37
CA LEU A 8 -3.04 -8.22 -19.95
C LEU A 8 -1.61 -8.75 -19.72
N SER A 9 -1.18 -9.73 -20.51
CA SER A 9 0.19 -10.25 -20.51
C SER A 9 1.20 -9.24 -21.04
N GLN A 10 0.84 -8.45 -22.06
CA GLN A 10 1.69 -7.39 -22.60
C GLN A 10 1.79 -6.18 -21.66
N LEU A 11 0.67 -5.75 -21.05
CA LEU A 11 0.67 -4.68 -20.03
C LEU A 11 1.51 -5.06 -18.80
N SER A 12 1.47 -6.33 -18.38
CA SER A 12 2.26 -6.85 -17.26
C SER A 12 3.77 -6.92 -17.55
N LYS A 13 4.19 -7.04 -18.81
CA LYS A 13 5.60 -7.22 -19.19
C LYS A 13 6.35 -5.91 -19.43
N GLN A 14 5.65 -4.79 -19.59
CA GLN A 14 6.28 -3.49 -19.84
C GLN A 14 6.47 -2.63 -18.58
N GLN A 15 5.75 -2.88 -17.49
CA GLN A 15 6.00 -2.18 -16.22
C GLN A 15 7.22 -2.78 -15.52
N THR A 16 8.37 -2.15 -15.71
CA THR A 16 9.56 -2.41 -14.90
C THR A 16 9.29 -1.97 -13.46
N VAL A 17 9.85 -2.69 -12.48
CA VAL A 17 9.72 -2.41 -11.03
C VAL A 17 10.11 -0.97 -10.65
N ARG A 18 10.87 -0.27 -11.50
CA ARG A 18 11.16 1.17 -11.39
C ARG A 18 9.91 2.05 -11.49
N GLU A 19 9.00 1.81 -12.42
CA GLU A 19 7.79 2.63 -12.59
C GLU A 19 6.79 2.46 -11.42
N LEU A 20 6.87 1.36 -10.67
CA LEU A 20 6.03 1.13 -9.48
C LEU A 20 6.56 1.83 -8.21
N THR A 21 7.79 2.35 -8.26
CA THR A 21 8.47 2.97 -7.10
C THR A 21 8.78 4.45 -7.31
N GLU A 22 8.69 4.96 -8.54
CA GLU A 22 8.92 6.38 -8.83
C GLU A 22 7.65 7.18 -8.54
N PHE A 23 7.68 7.92 -7.43
CA PHE A 23 6.67 8.92 -7.10
C PHE A 23 6.73 10.03 -8.15
N SER A 24 5.80 10.02 -9.11
CA SER A 24 5.56 11.19 -9.96
C SER A 24 4.58 12.12 -9.27
N SER A 25 4.89 13.42 -9.24
CA SER A 25 3.94 14.46 -8.82
C SER A 25 2.67 14.50 -9.66
N ASP A 26 2.72 13.97 -10.89
CA ASP A 26 1.57 13.88 -11.80
C ASP A 26 0.50 12.90 -11.31
N ASN A 27 0.84 12.05 -10.34
CA ASN A 27 -0.07 11.11 -9.69
C ASN A 27 -0.82 11.73 -8.51
N ILE A 28 -0.55 12.99 -8.16
CA ILE A 28 -1.27 13.70 -7.11
C ILE A 28 -2.54 14.30 -7.72
N VAL A 29 -3.70 13.82 -7.25
CA VAL A 29 -5.00 14.23 -7.76
C VAL A 29 -5.86 14.67 -6.60
N ALA A 30 -6.42 15.89 -6.68
CA ALA A 30 -7.39 16.37 -5.71
C ALA A 30 -8.64 15.46 -5.69
N LEU A 31 -9.19 15.22 -4.51
CA LEU A 31 -10.34 14.33 -4.30
C LEU A 31 -11.56 14.76 -5.13
N ASP A 32 -11.72 16.05 -5.42
CA ASP A 32 -12.78 16.57 -6.29
C ASP A 32 -12.61 16.18 -7.77
N LYS A 33 -11.37 16.15 -8.29
CA LYS A 33 -11.03 15.78 -9.67
C LYS A 33 -11.27 14.29 -9.91
N LEU A 34 -11.22 13.46 -8.87
CA LEU A 34 -11.65 12.06 -8.95
C LEU A 34 -13.18 11.89 -9.12
N ARG A 35 -14.00 12.94 -9.24
CA ARG A 35 -15.44 12.77 -9.47
C ARG A 35 -15.86 12.63 -10.94
N GLN A 36 -14.91 12.69 -11.87
CA GLN A 36 -15.20 12.78 -13.30
C GLN A 36 -15.67 11.47 -13.97
N GLY A 37 -15.68 10.34 -13.24
CA GLY A 37 -16.17 9.04 -13.74
C GLY A 37 -16.80 8.18 -12.64
N PRO A 38 -17.65 7.19 -12.98
CA PRO A 38 -18.38 6.40 -11.99
C PRO A 38 -17.49 5.58 -11.05
N THR A 39 -16.37 5.02 -11.55
CA THR A 39 -15.36 4.34 -10.73
C THR A 39 -14.66 5.31 -9.80
N SER A 40 -14.31 6.47 -10.34
CA SER A 40 -13.59 7.49 -9.59
C SER A 40 -14.49 8.09 -8.49
N GLN A 41 -15.81 8.22 -8.73
CA GLN A 41 -16.81 8.57 -7.72
C GLN A 41 -16.95 7.49 -6.63
N LEU A 42 -16.97 6.21 -7.01
CA LEU A 42 -17.01 5.11 -6.04
C LEU A 42 -15.79 5.17 -5.11
N LEU A 43 -14.59 5.37 -5.67
CA LEU A 43 -13.35 5.48 -4.89
C LEU A 43 -13.35 6.69 -3.98
N ALA A 44 -13.76 7.86 -4.49
CA ALA A 44 -13.91 9.06 -3.67
C ALA A 44 -14.90 8.81 -2.51
N GLY A 45 -15.96 8.04 -2.74
CA GLY A 45 -16.90 7.59 -1.71
C GLY A 45 -16.24 6.68 -0.66
N ILE A 46 -15.46 5.69 -1.10
CA ILE A 46 -14.72 4.78 -0.21
C ILE A 46 -13.72 5.56 0.66
N VAL A 47 -12.95 6.47 0.06
CA VAL A 47 -11.98 7.30 0.80
C VAL A 47 -12.68 8.12 1.87
N ARG A 48 -13.79 8.78 1.55
CA ARG A 48 -14.57 9.53 2.55
C ARG A 48 -15.04 8.64 3.70
N GLN A 49 -15.61 7.47 3.39
CA GLN A 49 -16.06 6.54 4.43
C GLN A 49 -14.93 6.07 5.35
N VAL A 50 -13.72 5.87 4.81
CA VAL A 50 -12.54 5.52 5.62
C VAL A 50 -12.14 6.67 6.54
N TYR A 51 -12.08 7.89 6.01
CA TYR A 51 -11.74 9.10 6.78
C TYR A 51 -12.76 9.35 7.90
N GLU A 52 -14.06 9.28 7.58
CA GLU A 52 -15.16 9.48 8.52
C GLU A 52 -15.13 8.45 9.66
N ARG A 53 -14.86 7.17 9.35
CA ARG A 53 -14.68 6.12 10.37
C ARG A 53 -13.50 6.38 11.30
N GLY A 54 -12.48 7.09 10.81
CA GLY A 54 -11.34 7.56 11.61
C GLY A 54 -11.59 8.86 12.36
N GLY A 55 -12.77 9.49 12.23
CA GLY A 55 -13.07 10.80 12.81
C GLY A 55 -12.38 11.96 12.11
N VAL A 56 -11.89 11.77 10.88
CA VAL A 56 -11.22 12.80 10.08
C VAL A 56 -12.19 13.31 9.02
N ALA A 57 -12.36 14.63 8.92
CA ALA A 57 -13.19 15.24 7.88
C ALA A 57 -12.45 15.21 6.54
N ALA A 58 -13.00 14.50 5.55
CA ALA A 58 -12.45 14.47 4.20
C ALA A 58 -12.81 15.74 3.43
N ARG A 59 -11.82 16.62 3.20
CA ARG A 59 -12.00 17.86 2.44
C ARG A 59 -12.04 17.59 0.93
N CYS A 60 -12.64 18.50 0.17
CA CYS A 60 -12.75 18.34 -1.28
C CYS A 60 -11.45 18.64 -2.03
N ASP A 61 -10.61 19.50 -1.45
CA ASP A 61 -9.28 19.90 -1.92
C ASP A 61 -8.16 18.97 -1.42
N GLU A 62 -8.51 17.89 -0.70
CA GLU A 62 -7.54 16.91 -0.22
C GLU A 62 -6.82 16.25 -1.40
N GLU A 63 -5.50 16.32 -1.40
CA GLU A 63 -4.66 15.72 -2.42
C GLU A 63 -4.45 14.23 -2.13
N LEU A 64 -4.77 13.40 -3.12
CA LEU A 64 -4.57 11.95 -3.04
C LEU A 64 -3.46 11.52 -4.00
N LEU A 65 -2.56 10.70 -3.49
CA LEU A 65 -1.60 10.00 -4.34
C LEU A 65 -2.29 8.80 -5.00
N VAL A 66 -2.38 8.85 -6.32
CA VAL A 66 -3.00 7.82 -7.15
C VAL A 66 -1.92 7.09 -7.92
N TRP A 67 -1.51 5.90 -7.45
CA TRP A 67 -0.41 5.12 -8.04
C TRP A 67 -0.49 4.92 -9.55
N ASN A 68 -1.70 4.83 -10.11
CA ASN A 68 -1.89 4.65 -11.53
C ASN A 68 -3.21 5.27 -12.00
N VAL A 69 -3.16 6.52 -12.43
CA VAL A 69 -4.32 7.27 -12.92
C VAL A 69 -4.92 6.63 -14.18
N SER A 70 -4.08 6.09 -15.08
CA SER A 70 -4.54 5.52 -16.36
C SER A 70 -5.33 4.21 -16.19
N ILE A 71 -5.05 3.43 -15.14
CA ILE A 71 -5.85 2.27 -14.77
C ILE A 71 -7.29 2.68 -14.46
N PHE A 72 -7.54 3.77 -13.75
CA PHE A 72 -8.90 4.20 -13.40
C PHE A 72 -9.71 4.60 -14.63
N GLN A 73 -9.10 5.30 -15.58
CA GLN A 73 -9.75 5.66 -16.85
C GLN A 73 -10.11 4.41 -17.68
N THR A 74 -9.25 3.39 -17.66
CA THR A 74 -9.50 2.12 -18.35
C THR A 74 -10.55 1.28 -17.63
N LEU A 75 -10.56 1.32 -16.31
CA LEU A 75 -11.49 0.60 -15.46
C LEU A 75 -12.93 1.11 -15.64
N ASP A 76 -13.12 2.43 -15.76
CA ASP A 76 -14.43 3.02 -16.09
C ASP A 76 -15.01 2.45 -17.38
N LYS A 77 -14.20 2.39 -18.44
CA LYS A 77 -14.60 1.82 -19.73
C LYS A 77 -14.90 0.33 -19.62
N PHE A 78 -14.04 -0.41 -18.91
CA PHE A 78 -14.21 -1.85 -18.69
C PHE A 78 -15.51 -2.15 -17.95
N LEU A 79 -15.75 -1.51 -16.79
CA LEU A 79 -16.95 -1.72 -15.98
C LEU A 79 -18.23 -1.34 -16.73
N ALA A 80 -18.19 -0.30 -17.58
CA ALA A 80 -19.33 0.08 -18.41
C ALA A 80 -19.60 -0.93 -19.54
N SER A 81 -18.56 -1.58 -20.08
CA SER A 81 -18.68 -2.52 -21.20
C SER A 81 -19.06 -3.95 -20.80
N GLU A 82 -18.77 -4.34 -19.56
CA GLU A 82 -18.91 -5.72 -19.10
C GLU A 82 -20.29 -6.04 -18.52
N ASN A 83 -20.67 -7.32 -18.59
CA ASN A 83 -21.93 -7.77 -18.03
C ASN A 83 -21.92 -7.68 -16.49
N ARG A 84 -22.92 -7.02 -15.89
CA ARG A 84 -23.04 -6.86 -14.43
C ARG A 84 -22.96 -8.18 -13.66
N ARG A 85 -23.55 -9.26 -14.18
CA ARG A 85 -23.48 -10.59 -13.56
C ARG A 85 -22.05 -11.14 -13.57
N MET A 86 -21.31 -10.92 -14.65
CA MET A 86 -19.89 -11.32 -14.73
C MET A 86 -19.05 -10.56 -13.70
N LEU A 87 -19.25 -9.24 -13.58
CA LEU A 87 -18.56 -8.42 -12.59
C LEU A 87 -18.85 -8.89 -11.15
N LEU A 88 -20.12 -9.15 -10.83
CA LEU A 88 -20.52 -9.65 -9.51
C LEU A 88 -19.96 -11.04 -9.22
N ASN A 89 -19.96 -11.94 -10.20
CA ASN A 89 -19.35 -13.26 -10.06
C ASN A 89 -17.85 -13.16 -9.81
N TYR A 90 -17.16 -12.27 -10.54
CA TYR A 90 -15.74 -12.02 -10.32
C TYR A 90 -15.47 -11.48 -8.90
N LEU A 91 -16.22 -10.46 -8.47
CA LEU A 91 -16.06 -9.89 -7.13
C LEU A 91 -16.37 -10.93 -6.04
N GLY A 92 -17.43 -11.72 -6.21
CA GLY A 92 -17.77 -12.83 -5.31
C GLY A 92 -16.65 -13.85 -5.23
N TRP A 93 -16.09 -14.25 -6.37
CA TRP A 93 -14.92 -15.14 -6.42
C TRP A 93 -13.72 -14.54 -5.70
N ARG A 94 -13.44 -13.23 -5.85
CA ARG A 94 -12.33 -12.57 -5.13
C ARG A 94 -12.50 -12.64 -3.62
N VAL A 95 -13.73 -12.45 -3.12
CA VAL A 95 -14.04 -12.58 -1.69
C VAL A 95 -13.88 -14.03 -1.22
N VAL A 96 -14.43 -15.00 -1.95
CA VAL A 96 -14.32 -16.44 -1.61
C VAL A 96 -12.86 -16.91 -1.66
N ALA A 97 -12.08 -16.51 -2.66
CA ALA A 97 -10.68 -16.87 -2.76
C ALA A 97 -9.83 -16.29 -1.63
N LEU A 98 -10.20 -15.11 -1.12
CA LEU A 98 -9.50 -14.46 0.00
C LEU A 98 -9.88 -15.07 1.35
N LEU A 99 -11.19 -15.21 1.62
CA LEU A 99 -11.72 -15.57 2.95
C LEU A 99 -12.03 -17.06 3.11
N GLY A 100 -12.44 -17.75 2.04
CA GLY A 100 -12.83 -19.16 2.07
C GLY A 100 -11.78 -20.11 2.67
N PRO A 101 -10.46 -19.93 2.45
CA PRO A 101 -9.45 -20.78 3.06
C PRO A 101 -9.43 -20.74 4.60
N ALA A 102 -10.00 -19.71 5.21
CA ALA A 102 -10.14 -19.59 6.66
C ALA A 102 -11.46 -20.19 7.19
N THR A 103 -12.34 -20.72 6.33
CA THR A 103 -13.66 -21.24 6.73
C THR A 103 -13.72 -22.75 6.82
N THR A 104 -13.37 -23.48 5.75
CA THR A 104 -13.50 -24.94 5.71
C THR A 104 -12.29 -25.61 5.06
N VAL A 105 -12.08 -26.89 5.36
CA VAL A 105 -10.98 -27.70 4.80
C VAL A 105 -11.11 -27.82 3.29
N GLU A 106 -12.33 -27.94 2.76
CA GLU A 106 -12.59 -28.04 1.32
C GLU A 106 -12.14 -26.79 0.57
N MET A 107 -12.42 -25.60 1.12
CA MET A 107 -11.98 -24.33 0.53
C MET A 107 -10.47 -24.15 0.62
N MET A 108 -9.85 -24.60 1.72
CA MET A 108 -8.40 -24.63 1.86
C MET A 108 -7.75 -25.54 0.81
N ASN A 109 -8.32 -26.74 0.60
CA ASN A 109 -7.84 -27.71 -0.40
C ASN A 109 -8.04 -27.20 -1.83
N ALA A 110 -9.19 -26.57 -2.12
CA ALA A 110 -9.46 -25.97 -3.42
C ALA A 110 -8.47 -24.83 -3.74
N ARG A 111 -8.15 -23.99 -2.75
CA ARG A 111 -7.09 -22.98 -2.90
C ARG A 111 -5.74 -23.63 -3.16
N HIS A 112 -5.38 -24.67 -2.42
CA HIS A 112 -4.11 -25.35 -2.63
C HIS A 112 -3.99 -25.92 -4.05
N ALA A 113 -5.03 -26.61 -4.55
CA ALA A 113 -5.07 -27.13 -5.92
C ALA A 113 -4.89 -26.02 -6.98
N PHE A 114 -5.51 -24.85 -6.76
CA PHE A 114 -5.31 -23.69 -7.64
C PHE A 114 -3.85 -23.19 -7.62
N TYR A 115 -3.21 -23.11 -6.45
CA TYR A 115 -1.81 -22.69 -6.36
C TYR A 115 -0.82 -23.74 -6.88
N MET A 116 -1.12 -25.03 -6.72
CA MET A 116 -0.38 -26.11 -7.37
C MET A 116 -0.38 -25.92 -8.88
N ALA A 117 -1.55 -25.72 -9.47
CA ALA A 117 -1.67 -25.50 -10.91
C ALA A 117 -0.99 -24.20 -11.37
N LYS A 118 -1.04 -23.13 -10.57
CA LYS A 118 -0.49 -21.82 -10.93
C LYS A 118 1.04 -21.74 -10.77
N SER A 119 1.59 -22.36 -9.74
CA SER A 119 2.96 -22.12 -9.28
C SER A 119 3.79 -23.39 -9.05
N GLY A 120 3.20 -24.58 -9.22
CA GLY A 120 3.88 -25.85 -8.98
C GLY A 120 4.18 -26.12 -7.50
N ALA A 121 3.50 -25.45 -6.57
CA ALA A 121 3.67 -25.67 -5.14
C ALA A 121 3.28 -27.12 -4.79
N GLU A 122 4.22 -28.00 -4.46
CA GLU A 122 3.96 -29.44 -4.28
C GLU A 122 3.16 -29.80 -3.02
N ASP A 123 3.38 -29.07 -1.92
CA ASP A 123 2.81 -29.38 -0.63
C ASP A 123 1.82 -28.32 -0.14
N GLN A 124 0.74 -28.78 0.49
CA GLN A 124 -0.16 -27.90 1.21
C GLN A 124 0.55 -27.35 2.45
N PRO A 125 0.53 -26.02 2.69
CA PRO A 125 1.11 -25.49 3.91
C PRO A 125 0.43 -26.15 5.11
N GLN A 126 1.24 -26.68 6.03
CA GLN A 126 0.73 -27.27 7.26
C GLN A 126 -0.10 -26.23 8.02
N LEU A 127 -1.20 -26.65 8.67
CA LEU A 127 -2.15 -25.73 9.30
C LEU A 127 -1.47 -24.75 10.26
N HIS A 128 -0.48 -25.22 11.04
CA HIS A 128 0.26 -24.37 11.97
C HIS A 128 1.06 -23.28 11.23
N SER A 129 1.66 -23.58 10.07
CA SER A 129 2.39 -22.62 9.25
C SER A 129 1.46 -21.57 8.69
N PHE A 130 0.27 -21.98 8.20
CA PHE A 130 -0.75 -21.05 7.74
C PHE A 130 -1.21 -20.12 8.87
N CYS A 131 -1.54 -20.66 10.05
CA CYS A 131 -1.94 -19.87 11.22
C CYS A 131 -0.83 -18.89 11.66
N PHE A 132 0.42 -19.34 11.67
CA PHE A 132 1.57 -18.50 12.01
C PHE A 132 1.75 -17.36 11.00
N GLU A 133 1.59 -17.63 9.70
CA GLU A 133 1.66 -16.60 8.65
C GLU A 133 0.54 -15.56 8.82
N GLN A 134 -0.70 -15.99 9.08
CA GLN A 134 -1.81 -15.06 9.34
C GLN A 134 -1.56 -14.21 10.58
N ALA A 135 -1.11 -14.83 11.69
CA ALA A 135 -0.79 -14.12 12.92
C ALA A 135 0.35 -13.11 12.70
N THR A 136 1.38 -13.47 11.94
CA THR A 136 2.50 -12.58 11.62
C THR A 136 2.07 -11.38 10.79
N ARG A 137 1.13 -11.58 9.84
CA ARG A 137 0.58 -10.48 9.02
C ARG A 137 -0.29 -9.52 9.82
N MET A 138 -1.11 -10.05 10.73
CA MET A 138 -2.03 -9.22 11.53
C MET A 138 -1.35 -8.56 12.75
N LEU A 139 -0.38 -9.25 13.36
CA LEU A 139 0.24 -8.85 14.61
C LEU A 139 1.79 -8.84 14.50
N PRO A 140 2.37 -8.13 13.51
CA PRO A 140 3.81 -8.21 13.23
C PRO A 140 4.67 -7.81 14.42
N VAL A 141 4.26 -6.78 15.16
CA VAL A 141 4.99 -6.29 16.36
C VAL A 141 4.93 -7.31 17.50
N ALA A 142 3.77 -7.91 17.75
CA ALA A 142 3.62 -8.88 18.84
C ALA A 142 4.40 -10.17 18.54
N VAL A 143 4.27 -10.70 17.31
CA VAL A 143 5.02 -11.88 16.87
C VAL A 143 6.53 -11.60 16.86
N GLY A 144 6.96 -10.44 16.35
CA GLY A 144 8.35 -10.02 16.39
C GLY A 144 8.91 -9.94 17.81
N ARG A 145 8.15 -9.38 18.76
CA ARG A 145 8.54 -9.31 20.18
C ARG A 145 8.66 -10.71 20.81
N MET A 146 7.74 -11.63 20.49
CA MET A 146 7.83 -13.01 20.96
C MET A 146 9.08 -13.71 20.41
N ALA A 147 9.36 -13.55 19.12
CA ALA A 147 10.55 -14.11 18.48
C ALA A 147 11.84 -13.59 19.13
N LEU A 148 11.94 -12.28 19.37
CA LEU A 148 13.11 -11.67 20.03
C LEU A 148 13.31 -12.20 21.46
N ARG A 149 12.24 -12.43 22.21
CA ARG A 149 12.30 -13.04 23.56
C ARG A 149 12.73 -14.49 23.51
N ALA A 150 12.18 -15.27 22.56
CA ALA A 150 12.51 -16.68 22.40
C ALA A 150 13.98 -16.89 22.00
N LEU A 151 14.56 -15.95 21.25
CA LEU A 151 15.97 -15.94 20.87
C LEU A 151 16.91 -15.43 21.98
N GLY A 152 16.41 -15.23 23.22
CA GLY A 152 17.22 -14.82 24.37
C GLY A 152 17.34 -13.30 24.56
N GLY A 153 16.52 -12.50 23.88
CA GLY A 153 16.73 -11.06 23.73
C GLY A 153 17.85 -10.83 22.72
N ALA A 154 17.62 -9.95 21.73
CA ALA A 154 18.64 -9.62 20.75
C ALA A 154 19.99 -9.41 21.44
N ASP A 155 20.99 -10.18 21.02
CA ASP A 155 22.36 -10.01 21.46
C ASP A 155 22.70 -8.52 21.30
N SER A 156 22.76 -7.83 22.44
CA SER A 156 22.92 -6.38 22.53
C SER A 156 24.18 -5.91 21.80
N ALA A 157 25.10 -6.84 21.49
CA ALA A 157 26.27 -6.63 20.65
C ALA A 157 25.94 -6.33 19.17
N GLN A 158 24.97 -7.01 18.54
CA GLN A 158 24.59 -6.73 17.14
C GLN A 158 23.83 -5.41 16.99
N ILE A 159 22.92 -5.10 17.92
CA ILE A 159 22.24 -3.79 17.96
C ILE A 159 23.25 -2.67 18.25
N ARG A 160 24.28 -2.91 19.09
CA ARG A 160 25.40 -1.96 19.27
C ARG A 160 26.19 -1.73 17.98
N ARG A 161 26.43 -2.77 17.16
CA ARG A 161 27.14 -2.64 15.88
C ARG A 161 26.35 -1.82 14.86
N LEU A 162 25.03 -1.98 14.78
CA LEU A 162 24.19 -1.13 13.91
C LEU A 162 24.20 0.33 14.36
N ARG A 163 24.28 0.57 15.68
CA ARG A 163 24.41 1.91 16.26
C ARG A 163 25.77 2.56 15.95
N LEU A 164 26.83 1.77 15.77
CA LEU A 164 28.16 2.24 15.33
C LEU A 164 28.18 2.61 13.83
N ILE A 165 27.34 2.00 13.00
CA ILE A 165 27.20 2.34 11.57
C ILE A 165 26.34 3.62 11.38
N GLN A 166 25.42 3.89 12.30
CA GLN A 166 24.57 5.08 12.30
C GLN A 166 25.17 6.29 13.02
N GLN A 167 26.31 6.15 13.71
CA GLN A 167 27.04 7.34 14.13
C GLN A 167 27.52 8.02 12.85
N PRO A 168 27.18 9.30 12.62
CA PRO A 168 27.80 10.04 11.54
C PRO A 168 29.29 10.01 11.84
N ALA A 169 30.06 9.21 11.09
CA ALA A 169 31.49 9.38 11.04
C ALA A 169 31.68 10.85 10.73
N ASN A 170 32.24 11.61 11.68
CA ASN A 170 32.51 13.05 11.61
C ASN A 170 32.30 13.54 10.19
N SER A 171 31.12 14.07 9.90
CA SER A 171 30.84 14.66 8.60
C SER A 171 31.66 15.94 8.56
N THR A 172 32.96 15.81 8.33
CA THR A 172 33.72 16.81 7.61
C THR A 172 32.89 17.04 6.37
N ALA A 173 32.27 18.22 6.32
CA ALA A 173 31.46 18.69 5.22
C ALA A 173 32.12 18.21 3.92
N LEU A 174 31.39 17.45 3.11
CA LEU A 174 31.88 17.18 1.77
C LEU A 174 31.97 18.56 1.11
N ASP A 175 33.18 18.98 0.74
CA ASP A 175 33.52 20.32 0.22
C ASP A 175 32.71 20.74 -1.03
N TRP A 176 31.86 19.87 -1.58
CA TRP A 176 30.99 20.15 -2.72
C TRP A 176 29.55 20.52 -2.34
N GLU A 177 29.13 20.37 -1.07
CA GLU A 177 27.80 20.85 -0.65
C GLU A 177 27.85 22.37 -0.40
N PRO A 178 27.08 23.19 -1.15
CA PRO A 178 26.99 24.61 -0.86
C PRO A 178 26.39 24.80 0.54
N PRO A 179 26.88 25.76 1.34
CA PRO A 179 26.38 25.98 2.69
C PRO A 179 24.88 26.27 2.63
N VAL A 180 24.09 25.45 3.33
CA VAL A 180 22.66 25.68 3.51
C VAL A 180 22.49 26.97 4.29
N SER A 181 22.13 28.05 3.61
CA SER A 181 21.74 29.30 4.23
C SER A 181 20.40 29.11 4.94
N VAL A 182 20.47 28.79 6.24
CA VAL A 182 19.31 28.84 7.12
C VAL A 182 18.91 30.32 7.26
N HIS A 183 18.04 30.78 6.38
CA HIS A 183 17.33 32.04 6.60
C HIS A 183 16.34 31.81 7.75
N LEU A 184 16.80 32.09 8.96
CA LEU A 184 15.93 32.38 10.10
C LEU A 184 15.07 33.57 9.68
N PHE A 185 13.81 33.30 9.31
CA PHE A 185 12.79 34.33 9.20
C PHE A 185 12.68 35.03 10.55
N GLY A 186 13.30 36.21 10.64
CA GLY A 186 13.18 37.10 11.77
C GLY A 186 11.72 37.47 11.93
N ALA A 187 11.16 37.12 13.08
CA ALA A 187 9.88 37.62 13.55
C ALA A 187 9.91 39.15 13.58
N SER A 188 9.02 39.77 12.81
CA SER A 188 8.74 41.20 12.91
C SER A 188 7.92 41.45 14.20
N PRO A 189 8.34 42.33 15.11
CA PRO A 189 7.54 42.64 16.30
C PRO A 189 6.36 43.52 15.90
N ALA A 190 5.16 42.93 15.88
CA ALA A 190 3.91 43.67 15.75
C ALA A 190 3.71 44.53 17.01
N GLY A 191 3.47 45.83 16.79
CA GLY A 191 3.19 46.81 17.83
C GLY A 191 1.92 46.50 18.63
N LEU A 192 2.00 46.71 19.93
CA LEU A 192 0.87 46.76 20.86
C LEU A 192 0.10 48.07 20.64
N PRO A 193 -1.25 48.06 20.57
CA PRO A 193 -2.03 49.27 20.72
C PRO A 193 -2.19 49.63 22.19
N SER A 194 -1.91 50.90 22.50
CA SER A 194 -2.21 51.54 23.78
C SER A 194 -3.73 51.68 23.94
N VAL A 195 -4.26 51.17 25.05
CA VAL A 195 -5.63 51.43 25.50
C VAL A 195 -5.58 52.59 26.49
N THR A 196 -6.23 53.70 26.14
CA THR A 196 -6.70 54.75 27.05
C THR A 196 -8.10 54.43 27.54
#